data_AF-A0A951HIG5-F1
#
_entry.id   AF-A0A951HIG5-F1
#
_cell.length_a   1.000
_cell.length_b   1.000
_cell.length_c   1.000
_cell.angle_alpha   90.00
_cell.angle_beta   90.00
_cell.angle_gamma   90.00
#
_symmetry.space_group_name_H-M   'P 1'
#
loop_
_entity.id
_entity.type
_entity.pdbx_description
1 polymer ?
#
loop_
_entity_poly.entity_id
_entity_poly.type
_entity_poly.pdbx_seq_one_letter_code
_entity_poly.pdbx_strand_id
1 'polypeptide(L)'
;MTRFISSLAGAAFAALIPTGACATSAIRLDGPNRALVGYYDLDLQSAKGRKVLGNRIRAAANMVCADRSELMPLVDDQCYRKALASGTSQMNGLIRL
;
A
#
# COMPACT_ATOMS: atom_id res chain seq x y z
N MET A 1 -2.02 50.85 48.76
CA MET A 1 -1.20 50.08 47.80
C MET A 1 -1.31 48.60 48.17
N THR A 2 -2.05 47.80 47.41
CA THR A 2 -1.84 46.34 47.27
C THR A 2 -2.75 45.82 46.16
N ARG A 3 -2.12 45.33 45.08
CA ARG A 3 -2.77 44.83 43.87
C ARG A 3 -3.10 43.34 44.07
N PHE A 4 -4.38 42.96 43.91
CA PHE A 4 -4.75 41.55 43.76
C PHE A 4 -4.49 41.14 42.30
N ILE A 5 -3.49 40.29 42.09
CA ILE A 5 -3.10 39.77 40.79
C ILE A 5 -4.00 38.56 40.51
N SER A 6 -4.96 38.73 39.61
CA SER A 6 -5.77 37.65 39.05
C SER A 6 -4.92 36.82 38.08
N SER A 7 -4.46 35.64 38.52
CA SER A 7 -3.86 34.65 37.60
C SER A 7 -4.96 33.92 36.83
N LEU A 8 -5.19 34.32 35.58
CA LEU A 8 -5.92 33.54 34.59
C LEU A 8 -5.06 32.34 34.16
N ALA A 9 -5.40 31.15 34.67
CA ALA A 9 -4.88 29.89 34.15
C ALA A 9 -5.63 29.55 32.84
N GLY A 10 -5.10 29.99 31.71
CA GLY A 10 -5.58 29.59 30.38
C GLY A 10 -5.06 28.20 30.02
N ALA A 11 -5.92 27.18 30.12
CA ALA A 11 -5.64 25.85 29.60
C ALA A 11 -5.96 25.82 28.09
N ALA A 12 -4.94 26.00 27.26
CA ALA A 12 -5.06 25.80 25.81
C ALA A 12 -5.03 24.30 25.50
N PHE A 13 -6.22 23.71 25.33
CA PHE A 13 -6.34 22.37 24.76
C PHE A 13 -5.99 22.42 23.27
N ALA A 14 -4.76 22.06 22.93
CA ALA A 14 -4.35 21.84 21.55
C ALA A 14 -5.13 20.64 21.00
N ALA A 15 -6.07 20.92 20.08
CA ALA A 15 -6.80 19.91 19.35
C ALA A 15 -5.82 19.13 18.45
N LEU A 16 -5.47 17.91 18.88
CA LEU A 16 -4.81 16.93 18.03
C LEU A 16 -5.82 16.48 16.97
N ILE A 17 -5.80 17.13 15.80
CA ILE A 17 -6.55 16.67 14.64
C ILE A 17 -5.81 15.43 14.12
N PRO A 18 -6.40 14.22 14.20
CA PRO A 18 -5.79 13.06 13.57
C PRO A 18 -5.87 13.29 12.07
N THR A 19 -4.74 13.56 11.43
CA THR A 19 -4.61 13.46 9.98
C THR A 19 -4.69 11.99 9.63
N GLY A 20 -5.92 11.51 9.44
CA GLY A 20 -6.21 10.20 8.87
C GLY A 20 -5.66 10.17 7.44
N ALA A 21 -4.40 9.76 7.29
CA ALA A 21 -3.84 9.44 5.99
C ALA A 21 -4.73 8.35 5.38
N CYS A 22 -5.51 8.72 4.36
CA CYS A 22 -6.30 7.78 3.59
C CYS A 22 -5.33 6.82 2.89
N ALA A 23 -5.05 5.69 3.53
CA ALA A 23 -4.28 4.60 2.95
C ALA A 23 -5.13 3.98 1.83
N THR A 24 -5.05 4.54 0.63
CA THR A 24 -5.58 3.88 -0.56
C THR A 24 -4.80 2.58 -0.70
N SER A 25 -5.50 1.45 -0.68
CA SER A 25 -4.86 0.14 -0.81
C SER A 25 -4.03 0.12 -2.10
N ALA A 26 -2.73 -0.12 -1.96
CA ALA A 26 -1.81 -0.19 -3.09
C ALA A 26 -2.08 -1.39 -4.01
N ILE A 27 -2.97 -2.31 -3.62
CA ILE A 27 -3.41 -3.43 -4.44
C ILE A 27 -4.93 -3.49 -4.40
N ARG A 28 -5.57 -3.56 -5.56
CA ARG A 28 -7.02 -3.68 -5.70
C ARG A 28 -7.34 -4.82 -6.64
N LEU A 29 -8.22 -5.73 -6.25
CA LEU A 29 -8.71 -6.78 -7.15
C LEU A 29 -9.64 -6.16 -8.21
N ASP A 30 -9.44 -6.52 -9.46
CA ASP A 30 -10.16 -6.01 -10.64
C ASP A 30 -10.76 -7.17 -11.44
N GLY A 31 -11.57 -7.98 -10.74
CA GLY A 31 -12.15 -9.22 -11.25
C GLY A 31 -11.46 -10.48 -10.71
N PRO A 32 -11.82 -11.66 -11.24
CA PRO A 32 -11.41 -12.95 -10.68
C PRO A 32 -9.92 -13.26 -10.89
N ASN A 33 -9.32 -12.78 -11.99
CA ASN A 33 -7.96 -13.13 -12.40
C ASN A 33 -7.04 -11.92 -12.58
N ARG A 34 -7.39 -10.78 -11.97
CA ARG A 34 -6.70 -9.50 -12.19
C ARG A 34 -6.62 -8.69 -10.91
N ALA A 35 -5.50 -8.00 -10.74
CA ALA A 35 -5.29 -7.02 -9.69
C ALA A 35 -4.57 -5.80 -10.25
N LEU A 36 -4.99 -4.63 -9.80
CA LEU A 36 -4.35 -3.34 -10.04
C LEU A 36 -3.38 -3.06 -8.91
N VAL A 37 -2.14 -2.71 -9.26
CA VAL A 37 -1.08 -2.37 -8.30
C VAL A 37 -0.73 -0.90 -8.46
N GLY A 38 -1.02 -0.12 -7.42
CA GLY A 38 -0.62 1.27 -7.33
C GLY A 38 0.89 1.41 -7.12
N TYR A 39 1.49 2.35 -7.85
CA TYR A 39 2.92 2.67 -7.77
C TYR A 39 3.20 4.18 -7.73
N TYR A 40 2.17 5.03 -7.79
CA TYR A 40 2.32 6.49 -7.81
C TYR A 40 3.01 7.07 -6.56
N ASP A 41 3.00 6.33 -5.45
CA ASP A 41 3.65 6.69 -4.20
C ASP A 41 5.12 6.23 -4.13
N LEU A 42 5.63 5.58 -5.19
CA LEU A 42 6.96 4.99 -5.22
C LEU A 42 7.88 5.70 -6.22
N ASP A 43 9.09 6.02 -5.77
CA ASP A 43 10.18 6.40 -6.67
C ASP A 43 10.79 5.15 -7.33
N LEU A 44 10.43 4.90 -8.59
CA LEU A 44 10.91 3.74 -9.36
C LEU A 44 12.37 3.88 -9.83
N GLN A 45 12.95 5.08 -9.76
CA GLN A 45 14.38 5.29 -10.02
C GLN A 45 15.24 4.83 -8.82
N SER A 46 14.67 4.80 -7.62
CA SER A 46 15.32 4.22 -6.43
C SER A 46 15.22 2.70 -6.37
N ALA A 47 16.29 2.04 -5.89
CA ALA A 47 16.27 0.60 -5.61
C ALA A 47 15.19 0.23 -4.58
N LYS A 48 14.90 1.12 -3.62
CA LYS A 48 13.88 0.94 -2.60
C LYS A 48 12.48 0.90 -3.21
N GLY A 49 12.12 1.86 -4.07
CA GLY A 49 10.80 1.90 -4.70
C GLY A 49 10.56 0.70 -5.62
N ARG A 50 11.58 0.29 -6.39
CA ARG A 50 11.51 -0.96 -7.18
C ARG A 50 11.27 -2.20 -6.32
N LYS A 51 11.98 -2.31 -5.19
CA LYS A 51 11.79 -3.43 -4.24
C LYS A 51 10.38 -3.44 -3.66
N VAL A 52 9.84 -2.28 -3.29
CA VAL A 52 8.47 -2.14 -2.77
C VAL A 52 7.44 -2.53 -3.83
N LEU A 53 7.58 -2.05 -5.06
CA LEU A 53 6.68 -2.42 -6.15
C LEU A 53 6.74 -3.93 -6.44
N GLY A 54 7.94 -4.52 -6.47
CA GLY A 54 8.10 -5.96 -6.62
C GLY A 54 7.43 -6.78 -5.52
N ASN A 55 7.47 -6.30 -4.27
CA ASN A 55 6.72 -6.93 -3.16
C ASN A 55 5.20 -6.83 -3.39
N ARG A 56 4.70 -5.68 -3.84
CA ARG A 56 3.27 -5.49 -4.13
C ARG A 56 2.79 -6.40 -5.26
N ILE A 57 3.58 -6.55 -6.32
CA ILE A 57 3.28 -7.48 -7.42
C ILE A 57 3.18 -8.92 -6.91
N ARG A 58 4.11 -9.36 -6.06
CA ARG A 58 4.06 -10.71 -5.44
C ARG A 58 2.81 -10.90 -4.59
N ALA A 59 2.45 -9.90 -3.78
CA ALA A 59 1.22 -9.95 -2.99
C ALA A 59 -0.04 -9.97 -3.87
N ALA A 60 -0.06 -9.19 -4.97
CA ALA A 60 -1.15 -9.19 -5.95
C ALA A 60 -1.30 -10.55 -6.63
N ALA A 61 -0.19 -11.18 -7.04
CA ALA A 61 -0.19 -12.52 -7.62
C ALA A 61 -0.75 -13.56 -6.63
N ASN A 62 -0.36 -13.49 -5.35
CA ASN A 62 -0.94 -14.34 -4.31
C ASN A 62 -2.45 -14.13 -4.16
N MET A 63 -2.92 -12.88 -4.15
CA MET A 63 -4.36 -12.60 -3.99
C MET A 63 -5.19 -13.03 -5.19
N VAL A 64 -4.65 -12.92 -6.40
CA VAL A 64 -5.32 -13.36 -7.63
C VAL A 64 -5.36 -14.88 -7.74
N CYS A 65 -4.30 -15.56 -7.30
CA CYS A 65 -4.14 -17.01 -7.45
C CYS A 65 -4.47 -17.81 -6.19
N ALA A 66 -4.89 -17.15 -5.11
CA ALA A 66 -5.44 -17.81 -3.95
C ALA A 66 -6.80 -18.39 -4.32
N ASP A 67 -6.87 -19.72 -4.40
CA ASP A 67 -8.12 -20.42 -4.62
C ASP A 67 -9.06 -20.13 -3.43
N ARG A 68 -10.30 -19.68 -3.70
CA ARG A 68 -11.31 -19.42 -2.67
C ARG A 68 -11.88 -20.70 -2.05
N SER A 69 -11.44 -21.85 -2.55
CA SER A 69 -11.74 -23.16 -1.99
C SER A 69 -11.10 -23.27 -0.61
N GLU A 70 -11.92 -23.18 0.44
CA GLU A 70 -11.57 -23.01 1.87
C GLU A 70 -10.65 -24.07 2.51
N LEU A 71 -9.99 -24.96 1.74
CA LEU A 71 -9.36 -26.16 2.26
C LEU A 71 -7.97 -26.53 1.74
N MET A 72 -7.27 -25.72 0.92
CA MET A 72 -5.86 -26.02 0.62
C MET A 72 -4.94 -24.77 0.51
N PRO A 73 -3.70 -24.84 1.05
CA PRO A 73 -2.74 -23.75 1.02
C PRO A 73 -1.91 -23.71 -0.28
N LEU A 74 -2.39 -24.29 -1.38
CA LEU A 74 -1.66 -24.26 -2.64
C LEU A 74 -2.19 -23.12 -3.49
N VAL A 75 -1.48 -22.00 -3.42
CA VAL A 75 -1.47 -21.05 -4.54
C VAL A 75 -1.22 -21.87 -5.80
N ASP A 76 -2.06 -21.72 -6.83
CA ASP A 76 -1.80 -22.36 -8.11
C ASP A 76 -0.45 -21.84 -8.63
N ASP A 77 0.58 -22.67 -8.54
CA ASP A 77 1.96 -22.37 -8.91
C ASP A 77 2.07 -21.87 -10.36
N GLN A 78 1.19 -22.32 -11.24
CA GLN A 78 1.17 -21.87 -12.62
C GLN A 78 0.50 -20.48 -12.73
N CYS A 79 -0.63 -20.27 -12.05
CA CYS A 79 -1.25 -18.96 -11.95
C CYS A 79 -0.27 -17.93 -11.37
N TYR A 80 0.36 -18.24 -10.24
CA TYR A 80 1.26 -17.33 -9.54
C TYR A 80 2.46 -16.93 -10.39
N ARG A 81 3.12 -17.91 -11.02
CA ARG A 81 4.27 -17.64 -11.90
C ARG A 81 3.88 -16.77 -13.09
N LYS A 82 2.71 -17.01 -13.70
CA LYS A 82 2.20 -16.18 -14.81
C LYS A 82 1.85 -14.76 -14.35
N ALA A 83 1.15 -14.62 -13.22
CA ALA A 83 0.79 -13.33 -12.65
C ALA A 83 2.04 -12.52 -12.26
N LEU A 84 3.03 -13.17 -11.65
CA LEU A 84 4.31 -12.56 -11.28
C LEU A 84 5.11 -12.13 -12.52
N ALA A 85 5.22 -12.99 -13.54
CA ALA A 85 5.90 -12.66 -14.79
C ALA A 85 5.23 -11.46 -15.50
N SER A 86 3.90 -11.44 -15.54
CA SER A 86 3.14 -10.33 -16.11
C SER A 86 3.38 -9.01 -15.37
N GLY A 87 3.28 -9.01 -14.03
CA GLY A 87 3.50 -7.80 -13.24
C GLY A 87 4.95 -7.29 -13.30
N THR A 88 5.93 -8.19 -13.27
CA THR A 88 7.35 -7.81 -13.38
C THR A 88 7.71 -7.26 -14.76
N SER A 89 7.11 -7.81 -15.83
CA SER A 89 7.25 -7.25 -17.18
C SER A 89 6.73 -5.81 -17.26
N GLN A 90 5.58 -5.53 -16.64
CA GLN A 90 5.01 -4.17 -16.58
C GLN A 90 5.93 -3.21 -15.80
N MET A 91 6.43 -3.64 -14.63
CA MET A 91 7.38 -2.86 -13.84
C MET A 91 8.64 -2.50 -14.64
N ASN A 92 9.19 -3.45 -15.41
CA ASN A 92 10.37 -3.21 -16.25
C ASN A 92 10.09 -2.18 -17.36
N GLY A 93 8.85 -2.14 -17.88
CA GLY A 93 8.42 -1.10 -18.82
C GLY A 93 8.40 0.29 -18.18
N LEU A 94 7.95 0.40 -16.92
CA LEU A 94 7.89 1.67 -16.20
C LEU A 94 9.27 2.26 -15.87
N ILE A 95 10.28 1.42 -15.66
CA ILE A 95 11.64 1.87 -15.30
C ILE A 95 12.41 2.45 -16.51
N ARG A 96 12.00 2.10 -17.73
CA ARG A 96 12.68 2.56 -18.97
C ARG A 96 12.19 3.90 -19.48
N LEU A 97 11.15 4.48 -18.87
CA LEU A 97 10.61 5.81 -19.16
C LEU A 97 11.33 6.85 -18.30
#